data_AF-A0A2M6WM76-F1
#
_entry.id   AF-A0A2M6WM76-F1
#
_cell.length_a   1.000
_cell.length_b   1.000
_cell.length_c   1.000
_cell.angle_alpha   90.00
_cell.angle_beta   90.00
_cell.angle_gamma   90.00
#
_symmetry.space_group_name_H-M   'P 1'
#
loop_
_entity.id
_entity.type
_entity.pdbx_description
1 polymer ?
#
loop_
_entity_poly.entity_id
_entity_poly.type
_entity_poly.pdbx_seq_one_letter_code
_entity_poly.pdbx_strand_id
1 'polypeptide(L)'
;MDHSILLSILREYISDKNIINLLAEVIGSFSSGQAGVGLPLGNLTSQLLVNIYLNKFDQFVKHKLKAKYYLRYADDFVIFAENKQWLEAQIFTIQDFLRNKLKLQLHPDKVFIKTLSAGVDFLGVINFTGHRVLRTKTKRRMFKKLQRKKRELDNGLMTPEPFKQSLQSYLGTLTHCNGHKIQQQMLGKFS
;
A
#
# COMPACT_ATOMS: atom_id res chain seq x y z
N MET A 1 8.91 -3.74 -11.74
CA MET A 1 8.35 -2.81 -12.74
C MET A 1 9.30 -2.79 -13.91
N ASP A 2 8.78 -3.02 -15.11
CA ASP A 2 9.59 -3.08 -16.33
C ASP A 2 9.89 -1.67 -16.85
N HIS A 3 11.17 -1.37 -17.08
CA HIS A 3 11.61 -0.05 -17.54
C HIS A 3 11.12 0.29 -18.94
N SER A 4 11.13 -0.69 -19.85
CA SER A 4 10.73 -0.48 -21.24
C SER A 4 9.24 -0.13 -21.33
N ILE A 5 8.40 -0.82 -20.55
CA ILE A 5 6.97 -0.50 -20.44
C ILE A 5 6.78 0.89 -19.83
N LEU A 6 7.48 1.24 -18.76
CA LEU A 6 7.36 2.56 -18.14
C LEU A 6 7.73 3.69 -19.12
N LEU A 7 8.85 3.54 -19.82
CA LEU A 7 9.29 4.51 -20.83
C LEU A 7 8.31 4.59 -22.01
N SER A 8 7.71 3.47 -22.42
CA SER A 8 6.65 3.48 -23.42
C SER A 8 5.45 4.31 -22.97
N ILE A 9 5.01 4.13 -21.71
CA ILE A 9 3.88 4.88 -21.15
C ILE A 9 4.20 6.37 -21.09
N LEU A 10 5.41 6.74 -20.63
CA LEU A 10 5.81 8.14 -20.52
C LEU A 10 5.82 8.86 -21.87
N ARG A 11 6.26 8.17 -22.94
CA ARG A 11 6.27 8.71 -24.30
C ARG A 11 4.89 9.01 -24.87
N GLU A 12 3.82 8.40 -24.33
CA GLU A 12 2.45 8.73 -24.74
C GLU A 12 2.00 10.13 -24.25
N TYR A 13 2.63 10.65 -23.20
CA TYR A 13 2.24 11.91 -22.56
C TYR A 13 3.31 13.01 -22.66
N ILE A 14 4.59 12.64 -22.87
CA ILE A 14 5.71 13.57 -22.94
C ILE A 14 6.32 13.51 -24.35
N SER A 15 6.10 14.57 -25.13
CA SER A 15 6.62 14.69 -26.49
C SER A 15 8.10 15.11 -26.55
N ASP A 16 8.61 15.74 -25.48
CA ASP A 16 10.00 16.22 -25.42
C ASP A 16 11.00 15.06 -25.27
N LYS A 17 11.86 14.90 -26.28
CA LYS A 17 12.88 13.85 -26.32
C LYS A 17 13.96 14.01 -25.25
N ASN A 18 14.33 15.24 -24.90
CA ASN A 18 15.35 15.49 -23.89
C ASN A 18 14.86 15.06 -22.50
N ILE A 19 13.60 15.35 -22.17
CA ILE A 19 12.98 14.90 -20.92
C ILE A 19 12.90 13.37 -20.88
N ILE A 20 12.46 12.73 -21.98
CA ILE A 20 12.41 11.27 -22.05
C ILE A 20 13.79 10.63 -21.90
N ASN A 21 14.83 11.20 -22.52
CA ASN A 21 16.19 10.71 -22.39
C ASN A 21 16.70 10.83 -20.95
N LEU A 22 16.47 11.98 -20.31
CA LEU A 22 16.82 12.18 -18.90
C LEU A 22 16.10 11.17 -17.99
N LEU A 23 14.79 10.97 -18.20
CA LEU A 23 14.03 9.97 -17.45
C LEU A 23 14.55 8.54 -17.69
N ALA A 24 14.95 8.23 -18.92
CA ALA A 24 15.54 6.93 -19.26
C ALA A 24 16.86 6.70 -18.55
N GLU A 25 17.73 7.70 -18.46
CA GLU A 25 18.98 7.64 -17.68
C GLU A 25 18.68 7.44 -16.19
N VAL A 26 17.76 8.23 -15.62
CA VAL A 26 17.38 8.12 -14.20
C VAL A 26 16.80 6.74 -13.89
N ILE A 27 15.87 6.25 -14.71
CA ILE A 27 15.26 4.93 -14.53
C ILE A 27 16.31 3.82 -14.71
N GLY A 28 17.13 3.92 -15.76
CA GLY A 28 18.18 2.95 -16.09
C GLY A 28 19.34 2.91 -15.08
N SER A 29 19.53 3.96 -14.29
CA SER A 29 20.55 4.03 -13.23
C SER A 29 20.32 3.05 -12.07
N PHE A 30 19.14 2.42 -12.00
CA PHE A 30 18.79 1.47 -10.94
C PHE A 30 18.19 0.20 -11.50
N SER A 31 18.59 -0.96 -10.96
CA SER A 31 17.95 -2.24 -11.26
C SER A 31 17.87 -3.10 -10.01
N SER A 32 16.73 -3.74 -9.78
CA SER A 32 16.47 -4.59 -8.61
C SER A 32 16.60 -6.05 -9.02
N GLY A 33 17.79 -6.61 -8.82
CA GLY A 33 18.09 -8.04 -9.05
C GLY A 33 18.13 -8.47 -10.53
N GLN A 34 17.38 -7.80 -11.41
CA GLN A 34 17.35 -8.02 -12.84
C GLN A 34 17.51 -6.69 -13.58
N ALA A 35 18.37 -6.67 -14.59
CA ALA A 35 18.58 -5.49 -15.44
C ALA A 35 17.26 -5.05 -16.09
N GLY A 36 16.99 -3.75 -16.06
CA GLY A 36 15.77 -3.18 -16.65
C GLY A 36 14.51 -3.33 -15.80
N VAL A 37 14.65 -3.77 -14.54
CA VAL A 37 13.52 -3.97 -13.63
C VAL A 37 13.70 -3.23 -12.31
N GLY A 38 12.66 -2.49 -11.90
CA GLY A 38 12.56 -1.87 -10.58
C GLY A 38 12.87 -0.38 -10.57
N LEU A 39 12.55 0.28 -9.47
CA LEU A 39 12.86 1.69 -9.23
C LEU A 39 13.41 1.83 -7.82
N PRO A 40 14.27 2.83 -7.56
CA PRO A 40 14.84 3.02 -6.23
C PRO A 40 13.73 3.34 -5.22
N LEU A 41 13.66 2.57 -4.13
CA LEU A 41 12.69 2.75 -3.07
C LEU A 41 13.04 4.01 -2.25
N GLY A 42 12.04 4.86 -1.99
CA GLY A 42 12.21 6.07 -1.17
C GLY A 42 12.45 7.37 -1.94
N ASN A 43 12.62 7.32 -3.26
CA ASN A 43 12.67 8.52 -4.11
C ASN A 43 11.24 8.98 -4.49
N LEU A 44 10.95 10.27 -4.39
CA LEU A 44 9.68 10.88 -4.78
C LEU A 44 9.33 10.58 -6.25
N THR A 45 10.31 10.68 -7.15
CA THR A 45 10.12 10.41 -8.58
C THR A 45 9.71 8.96 -8.80
N SER A 46 10.29 8.01 -8.08
CA SER A 46 9.88 6.61 -8.15
C SER A 46 8.42 6.41 -7.76
N GLN A 47 7.93 7.10 -6.73
CA GLN A 47 6.53 7.01 -6.30
C GLN A 47 5.58 7.53 -7.38
N LEU A 48 5.94 8.64 -8.02
CA LEU A 48 5.17 9.18 -9.15
C LEU A 48 5.16 8.21 -10.33
N LEU A 49 6.32 7.68 -10.72
CA LEU A 49 6.46 6.74 -11.83
C LEU A 49 5.65 5.45 -11.60
N VAL A 50 5.60 4.94 -10.37
CA VAL A 50 4.72 3.81 -10.00
C VAL A 50 3.25 4.13 -10.25
N ASN A 51 2.81 5.33 -9.87
CA ASN A 51 1.42 5.72 -10.10
C ASN A 51 1.10 5.91 -11.59
N ILE A 52 2.02 6.47 -12.38
CA ILE A 52 1.87 6.57 -13.84
C ILE A 52 1.78 5.17 -14.46
N TYR A 53 2.64 4.25 -14.03
CA TYR A 53 2.65 2.87 -14.51
C TYR A 53 1.33 2.15 -14.21
N LEU A 54 0.85 2.24 -12.96
CA LEU A 54 -0.38 1.61 -12.52
C LEU A 54 -1.65 2.33 -12.99
N ASN A 55 -1.57 3.56 -13.51
CA ASN A 55 -2.72 4.21 -14.15
C ASN A 55 -3.23 3.38 -15.35
N LYS A 56 -2.35 2.68 -16.09
CA LYS A 56 -2.79 1.75 -17.15
C LYS A 56 -3.69 0.64 -16.61
N PHE A 57 -3.43 0.16 -15.39
CA PHE A 57 -4.29 -0.79 -14.70
C PHE A 57 -5.61 -0.15 -14.27
N ASP A 58 -5.60 1.07 -13.74
CA ASP A 58 -6.84 1.78 -13.38
C ASP A 58 -7.76 1.97 -14.59
N GLN A 59 -7.19 2.39 -15.72
CA GLN A 59 -7.90 2.54 -16.99
C GLN A 59 -8.50 1.21 -17.45
N PHE A 60 -7.75 0.11 -17.33
CA PHE A 60 -8.26 -1.23 -17.63
C PHE A 60 -9.45 -1.62 -16.72
N VAL A 61 -9.31 -1.43 -15.41
CA VAL A 61 -10.39 -1.74 -14.44
C VAL A 61 -11.65 -0.92 -14.72
N LYS A 62 -11.51 0.37 -15.04
CA LYS A 62 -12.64 1.26 -15.29
C LYS A 62 -13.28 1.10 -16.66
N HIS A 63 -12.49 0.97 -17.73
CA HIS A 63 -13.02 0.96 -19.09
C HIS A 63 -13.27 -0.44 -19.66
N LYS A 64 -12.53 -1.46 -19.20
CA LYS A 64 -12.71 -2.85 -19.67
C LYS A 64 -13.54 -3.67 -18.69
N LEU A 65 -13.15 -3.72 -17.41
CA LEU A 65 -13.91 -4.49 -16.42
C LEU A 65 -15.20 -3.77 -16.02
N LYS A 66 -15.24 -2.44 -16.16
CA LYS A 66 -16.36 -1.58 -15.73
C LYS A 66 -16.70 -1.77 -14.25
N ALA A 67 -15.66 -2.01 -13.43
CA ALA A 67 -15.83 -2.15 -11.99
C ALA A 67 -16.35 -0.83 -11.38
N LYS A 68 -17.61 -0.83 -10.96
CA LYS A 68 -18.30 0.34 -10.43
C LYS A 68 -17.54 0.92 -9.23
N TYR A 69 -17.24 0.08 -8.26
CA TYR A 69 -16.56 0.45 -7.03
C TYR A 69 -15.14 -0.13 -7.02
N TYR A 70 -14.17 0.74 -7.21
CA TYR A 70 -12.74 0.40 -7.27
C TYR A 70 -11.95 1.45 -6.49
N LEU A 71 -11.07 0.98 -5.60
CA LEU A 71 -10.16 1.81 -4.82
C LEU A 71 -8.74 1.26 -4.99
N ARG A 72 -7.76 2.14 -5.17
CA ARG A 72 -6.34 1.80 -5.18
C ARG A 72 -5.56 2.77 -4.31
N TYR A 73 -4.60 2.24 -3.56
CA TYR A 73 -3.59 2.99 -2.83
C TYR A 73 -2.24 2.34 -3.10
N ALA A 74 -1.37 3.03 -3.83
CA ALA A 74 -0.13 2.48 -4.35
C ALA A 74 -0.37 1.15 -5.10
N ASP A 75 0.17 0.04 -4.61
CA ASP A 75 0.04 -1.32 -5.13
C ASP A 75 -1.17 -2.09 -4.57
N ASP A 76 -1.73 -1.67 -3.43
CA ASP A 76 -2.91 -2.30 -2.83
C ASP A 76 -4.19 -1.76 -3.48
N PHE A 77 -5.09 -2.65 -3.90
CA PHE A 77 -6.39 -2.26 -4.47
C PHE A 77 -7.53 -3.16 -4.01
N VAL A 78 -8.76 -2.65 -4.07
CA VAL A 78 -9.99 -3.36 -3.72
C VAL A 78 -11.06 -3.07 -4.76
N ILE A 79 -11.78 -4.11 -5.18
CA ILE A 79 -12.94 -4.02 -6.06
C ILE A 79 -14.16 -4.55 -5.29
N PHE A 80 -15.27 -3.81 -5.36
CA PHE A 80 -16.54 -4.25 -4.77
C PHE A 80 -17.56 -4.57 -5.87
N ALA A 81 -18.20 -5.73 -5.72
CA ALA A 81 -19.30 -6.16 -6.57
C ALA A 81 -20.26 -7.02 -5.74
N GLU A 82 -21.54 -7.07 -6.15
CA GLU A 82 -22.56 -7.90 -5.52
C GLU A 82 -22.44 -9.38 -5.91
N ASN A 83 -21.92 -9.64 -7.12
CA ASN A 83 -21.77 -10.99 -7.66
C ASN A 83 -20.35 -11.54 -7.37
N LYS A 84 -20.28 -12.59 -6.54
CA LYS A 84 -19.03 -13.26 -6.18
C LYS A 84 -18.38 -13.95 -7.38
N GLN A 85 -19.17 -14.64 -8.20
CA GLN A 85 -18.70 -15.35 -9.40
C GLN A 85 -18.07 -14.38 -10.40
N TRP A 86 -18.63 -13.18 -10.51
CA TRP A 86 -18.03 -12.12 -11.33
C TRP A 86 -16.65 -11.71 -10.80
N LEU A 87 -16.49 -11.53 -9.49
CA LEU A 87 -15.18 -11.23 -8.87
C LEU A 87 -14.17 -12.36 -9.12
N GLU A 88 -14.59 -13.62 -8.95
CA GLU A 88 -13.74 -14.79 -9.22
C GLU A 88 -13.25 -14.80 -10.67
N ALA A 89 -14.14 -14.53 -11.63
CA ALA A 89 -13.78 -14.41 -13.04
C ALA A 89 -12.83 -13.22 -13.31
N GLN A 90 -12.98 -12.12 -12.58
CA GLN A 90 -12.10 -10.96 -12.73
C GLN A 90 -10.69 -11.21 -12.22
N ILE A 91 -10.48 -12.10 -11.24
CA ILE A 91 -9.14 -12.41 -10.74
C ILE A 91 -8.24 -12.87 -11.89
N PHE A 92 -8.69 -13.84 -12.69
CA PHE A 92 -7.92 -14.35 -13.83
C PHE A 92 -7.66 -13.26 -14.87
N THR A 93 -8.69 -12.46 -15.18
CA THR A 93 -8.61 -11.37 -16.16
C THR A 93 -7.62 -10.28 -15.73
N ILE A 94 -7.61 -9.94 -14.43
CA ILE A 94 -6.67 -8.98 -13.83
C ILE A 94 -5.26 -9.56 -13.82
N GLN A 95 -5.09 -10.82 -13.41
CA GLN A 95 -3.78 -11.49 -13.40
C GLN A 95 -3.17 -11.54 -14.81
N ASP A 96 -3.98 -11.87 -15.83
CA ASP A 96 -3.55 -11.89 -17.21
C ASP A 96 -3.09 -10.51 -17.68
N PHE A 97 -3.91 -9.47 -17.45
CA PHE A 97 -3.55 -8.10 -17.81
C PHE A 97 -2.26 -7.65 -17.12
N LEU A 98 -2.15 -7.84 -15.80
CA LEU A 98 -0.97 -7.45 -15.04
C LEU A 98 0.28 -8.17 -15.55
N ARG A 99 0.19 -9.48 -15.80
CA ARG A 99 1.33 -10.28 -16.27
C ARG A 99 1.74 -9.92 -17.69
N ASN A 100 0.78 -9.84 -18.60
CA ASN A 100 1.07 -9.73 -20.03
C ASN A 100 1.28 -8.30 -20.50
N LYS A 101 0.55 -7.33 -19.92
CA LYS A 101 0.64 -5.92 -20.32
C LYS A 101 1.57 -5.11 -19.44
N LEU A 102 1.67 -5.44 -18.16
CA LEU A 102 2.45 -4.67 -17.19
C LEU A 102 3.63 -5.46 -16.58
N LYS A 103 3.83 -6.73 -16.92
CA LYS A 103 4.90 -7.58 -16.35
C LYS A 103 4.90 -7.54 -14.80
N LEU A 104 3.71 -7.49 -14.21
CA LEU A 104 3.47 -7.52 -12.77
C LEU A 104 2.77 -8.83 -12.39
N GLN A 105 2.99 -9.26 -11.15
CA GLN A 105 2.37 -10.45 -10.60
C GLN A 105 1.67 -10.10 -9.28
N LEU A 106 0.45 -10.60 -9.10
CA LEU A 106 -0.23 -10.52 -7.80
C LEU A 106 0.42 -11.51 -6.83
N HIS A 107 0.56 -11.10 -5.57
CA HIS A 107 1.05 -11.99 -4.54
C HIS A 107 -0.03 -13.06 -4.24
N PRO A 108 0.27 -14.36 -4.38
CA PRO A 108 -0.73 -15.43 -4.31
C PRO A 108 -1.51 -15.40 -2.98
N ASP A 109 -0.80 -15.23 -1.86
CA ASP A 109 -1.43 -15.23 -0.53
C ASP A 109 -2.18 -13.94 -0.16
N LYS A 110 -2.11 -12.91 -1.00
CA LYS A 110 -2.77 -11.61 -0.73
C LYS A 110 -4.04 -11.39 -1.53
N VAL A 111 -4.38 -12.29 -2.45
CA VAL A 111 -5.62 -12.23 -3.21
C VAL A 111 -6.70 -12.99 -2.43
N PHE A 112 -7.76 -12.29 -2.04
CA PHE A 112 -8.89 -12.89 -1.34
C PHE A 112 -10.20 -12.18 -1.69
N ILE A 113 -11.30 -12.94 -1.63
CA ILE A 113 -12.66 -12.40 -1.73
C ILE A 113 -13.32 -12.54 -0.36
N LYS A 114 -13.90 -11.46 0.14
CA LYS A 114 -14.62 -11.42 1.42
C LYS A 114 -15.90 -10.63 1.28
N THR A 115 -16.86 -10.94 2.14
CA THR A 115 -18.08 -10.15 2.30
C THR A 115 -17.78 -8.88 3.08
N LEU A 116 -18.58 -7.83 2.88
CA LEU A 116 -18.45 -6.58 3.64
C LEU A 116 -18.66 -6.80 5.15
N SER A 117 -19.51 -7.74 5.53
CA SER A 117 -19.76 -8.11 6.93
C SER A 117 -18.54 -8.71 7.62
N ALA A 118 -17.67 -9.41 6.87
CA ALA A 118 -16.41 -9.96 7.40
C ALA A 118 -15.32 -8.89 7.61
N GLY A 119 -15.56 -7.65 7.14
CA GLY A 119 -14.62 -6.54 7.20
C GLY A 119 -13.59 -6.57 6.07
N VAL A 120 -13.27 -5.39 5.56
CA VAL A 120 -12.31 -5.18 4.48
C VAL A 120 -10.99 -4.75 5.09
N ASP A 121 -10.00 -5.64 5.03
CA ASP A 121 -8.67 -5.36 5.55
C ASP A 121 -7.87 -4.50 4.54
N PHE A 122 -7.76 -3.20 4.79
CA PHE A 122 -7.17 -2.23 3.86
C PHE A 122 -6.49 -1.09 4.62
N LEU A 123 -5.25 -0.76 4.22
CA LEU A 123 -4.44 0.33 4.80
C LEU A 123 -4.24 0.26 6.32
N GLY A 124 -4.05 -0.95 6.85
CA GLY A 124 -3.67 -1.16 8.25
C GLY A 124 -4.84 -1.17 9.25
N VAL A 125 -6.06 -1.01 8.76
CA VAL A 125 -7.32 -1.15 9.51
C VAL A 125 -8.25 -2.15 8.83
N ILE A 126 -9.14 -2.76 9.61
CA ILE A 126 -10.24 -3.57 9.10
C ILE A 126 -11.49 -2.69 9.10
N ASN A 127 -12.05 -2.49 7.91
CA ASN A 127 -13.17 -1.59 7.65
C ASN A 127 -14.48 -2.39 7.62
N PHE A 128 -15.40 -2.08 8.53
CA PHE A 128 -16.78 -2.54 8.48
C PHE A 128 -17.68 -1.38 8.03
N THR A 129 -18.93 -1.68 7.67
CA THR A 129 -19.92 -0.68 7.21
C THR A 129 -20.18 0.42 8.24
N GLY A 130 -20.17 0.10 9.54
CA GLY A 130 -20.46 1.08 10.60
C GLY A 130 -19.28 1.45 11.48
N HIS A 131 -18.12 0.80 11.33
CA HIS A 131 -16.98 1.05 12.21
C HIS A 131 -15.67 0.52 11.62
N ARG A 132 -14.54 0.89 12.26
CA ARG A 132 -13.21 0.46 11.87
C ARG A 132 -12.48 -0.11 13.08
N VAL A 133 -11.70 -1.17 12.90
CA VAL A 133 -10.84 -1.71 13.97
C VAL A 133 -9.40 -1.78 13.49
N LEU A 134 -8.47 -1.61 14.42
CA LEU A 134 -7.04 -1.70 14.10
C LEU A 134 -6.65 -3.15 13.76
N ARG A 135 -5.90 -3.36 12.67
CA ARG A 135 -5.40 -4.70 12.29
C ARG A 135 -4.53 -5.27 13.42
N THR A 136 -4.73 -6.54 13.77
CA THR A 136 -4.00 -7.22 14.85
C THR A 136 -2.47 -7.12 14.70
N LYS A 137 -1.95 -7.26 13.48
CA LYS A 137 -0.51 -7.10 13.20
C LYS A 137 -0.02 -5.68 13.52
N THR A 138 -0.80 -4.67 13.17
CA THR A 138 -0.51 -3.25 13.48
C THR A 138 -0.51 -3.04 14.99
N LYS A 139 -1.55 -3.50 15.70
CA LYS A 139 -1.62 -3.48 17.17
C LYS A 139 -0.36 -4.09 17.79
N ARG A 140 -0.02 -5.34 17.42
CA ARG A 140 1.17 -6.05 17.95
C ARG A 140 2.46 -5.27 17.71
N ARG A 141 2.63 -4.70 16.52
CA ARG A 141 3.81 -3.89 16.16
C ARG A 141 3.92 -2.63 17.02
N MET A 142 2.80 -1.93 17.25
CA MET A 142 2.76 -0.74 18.10
C MET A 142 3.20 -1.06 19.52
N PHE A 143 2.62 -2.09 20.16
CA PHE A 143 3.01 -2.52 21.51
C PHE A 143 4.47 -2.94 21.57
N LYS A 144 4.96 -3.74 20.62
CA LYS A 144 6.38 -4.17 20.59
C LYS A 144 7.33 -2.96 20.51
N LYS A 145 6.99 -1.95 19.70
CA LYS A 145 7.81 -0.74 19.56
C LYS A 145 7.78 0.12 20.83
N LEU A 146 6.62 0.30 21.46
CA LEU A 146 6.51 1.02 22.73
C LEU A 146 7.25 0.30 23.86
N GLN A 147 7.14 -1.02 23.96
CA GLN A 147 7.88 -1.82 24.95
C GLN A 147 9.40 -1.67 24.78
N ARG A 148 9.89 -1.72 23.54
CA ARG A 148 11.32 -1.50 23.26
C ARG A 148 11.76 -0.11 23.71
N LYS A 149 11.04 0.94 23.31
CA LYS A 149 11.37 2.32 23.69
C LYS A 149 11.29 2.55 25.19
N LYS A 150 10.32 1.93 25.88
CA LYS A 150 10.20 2.00 27.33
C LYS A 150 11.42 1.38 28.02
N ARG A 151 11.89 0.21 27.56
CA ARG A 151 13.14 -0.40 28.07
C ARG A 151 14.37 0.47 27.84
N GLU A 152 14.48 1.09 26.66
CA GLU A 152 15.57 2.02 26.36
C GLU A 152 15.54 3.25 27.29
N LEU A 153 14.34 3.79 27.56
CA LEU A 153 14.15 4.88 28.52
C LEU A 153 14.51 4.46 29.95
N ASP A 154 14.03 3.30 30.40
CA ASP A 154 14.26 2.80 31.77
C ASP A 154 15.75 2.48 32.02
N ASN A 155 16.49 2.08 30.98
CA ASN A 155 17.94 1.84 31.03
C ASN A 155 18.77 3.12 30.80
N GLY A 156 18.16 4.30 30.70
CA GLY A 156 18.87 5.57 30.48
C GLY A 156 19.48 5.73 29.08
N LEU A 157 19.11 4.88 28.11
CA LEU A 157 19.60 4.90 26.73
C LEU A 157 18.84 5.89 25.84
N MET A 158 17.78 6.52 26.37
CA MET A 158 16.87 7.40 25.63
C MET A 158 16.32 8.47 26.57
N THR A 159 16.14 9.69 26.06
CA THR A 159 15.43 10.75 26.77
C THR A 159 13.91 10.51 26.75
N PRO A 160 13.12 11.09 27.69
CA PRO A 160 11.67 10.87 27.72
C PRO A 160 10.92 11.30 26.44
N GLU A 161 11.45 12.28 25.71
CA GLU A 161 10.74 12.93 24.59
C GLU A 161 10.47 11.98 23.40
N PRO A 162 11.46 11.24 22.84
CA PRO A 162 11.21 10.25 21.79
C PRO A 162 10.20 9.17 22.17
N PHE A 163 10.08 8.83 23.46
CA PHE A 163 9.07 7.89 23.95
C PHE A 163 7.68 8.53 23.94
N LYS A 164 7.53 9.71 24.58
CA LYS A 164 6.27 10.47 24.62
C LYS A 164 5.74 10.74 23.21
N GLN A 165 6.60 11.17 22.28
CA GLN A 165 6.22 11.43 20.89
C GLN A 165 5.63 10.18 20.22
N SER A 166 6.23 9.00 20.45
CA SER A 166 5.72 7.74 19.90
C SER A 166 4.42 7.30 20.54
N LEU A 167 4.27 7.50 21.86
CA LEU A 167 3.03 7.21 22.57
C LEU A 167 1.89 8.09 22.05
N GLN A 168 2.09 9.41 21.97
CA GLN A 168 1.09 10.36 21.49
C GLN A 168 0.71 10.12 20.02
N SER A 169 1.68 9.82 19.16
CA SER A 169 1.40 9.44 17.76
C SER A 169 0.48 8.22 17.67
N TYR A 170 0.69 7.21 18.51
CA TYR A 170 -0.16 6.03 18.55
C TYR A 170 -1.54 6.29 19.15
N LEU A 171 -1.63 7.10 20.21
CA LEU A 171 -2.92 7.53 20.76
C LEU A 171 -3.74 8.29 19.71
N GLY A 172 -3.12 9.21 18.96
CA GLY A 172 -3.76 9.90 17.84
C GLY A 172 -4.22 8.96 16.74
N THR A 173 -3.43 7.93 16.38
CA THR A 173 -3.86 6.93 15.40
C THR A 173 -5.12 6.16 15.85
N LEU A 174 -5.23 5.88 17.16
CA LEU A 174 -6.34 5.11 17.71
C LEU A 174 -7.67 5.87 17.72
N THR A 175 -7.68 7.20 17.58
CA THR A 175 -8.91 7.99 17.48
C THR A 175 -9.65 7.78 16.15
N HIS A 176 -8.93 7.34 15.10
CA HIS A 176 -9.49 7.08 13.77
C HIS A 176 -10.07 5.65 13.61
N CYS A 177 -10.17 4.90 14.71
CA CYS A 177 -10.79 3.58 14.73
C CYS A 177 -11.47 3.33 16.10
N ASN A 178 -12.16 2.20 16.25
CA ASN A 178 -12.68 1.72 17.53
C ASN A 178 -11.52 1.24 18.44
N GLY A 179 -10.65 2.17 18.79
CA GLY A 179 -9.39 1.95 19.49
C GLY A 179 -9.48 2.11 21.00
N HIS A 180 -10.63 2.49 21.58
CA HIS A 180 -10.74 2.86 23.00
C HIS A 180 -10.18 1.80 23.97
N LYS A 181 -10.53 0.52 23.78
CA LYS A 181 -9.96 -0.57 24.62
C LYS A 181 -8.44 -0.68 24.48
N ILE A 182 -7.90 -0.44 23.28
CA ILE A 182 -6.46 -0.47 23.02
C ILE A 182 -5.78 0.74 23.66
N GLN A 183 -6.42 1.91 23.59
CA GLN A 183 -5.96 3.14 24.20
C GLN A 183 -5.82 2.99 25.72
N GLN A 184 -6.87 2.48 26.39
CA GLN A 184 -6.83 2.20 27.83
C GLN A 184 -5.72 1.21 28.19
N GLN A 185 -5.56 0.15 27.39
CA GLN A 185 -4.47 -0.81 27.57
C GLN A 185 -3.08 -0.19 27.37
N MET A 186 -2.93 0.78 26.46
CA MET A 186 -1.67 1.50 26.26
C MET A 186 -1.37 2.43 27.42
N LEU A 187 -2.33 3.24 27.84
CA LEU A 187 -2.17 4.16 28.97
C LEU A 187 -1.83 3.38 30.25
N GLY A 188 -2.58 2.33 30.58
CA GLY A 188 -2.31 1.52 31.77
C GLY A 188 -0.96 0.77 31.77
N LYS A 189 -0.27 0.65 30.63
CA LYS A 189 1.04 -0.01 30.53
C LYS A 189 2.23 0.94 30.42
N PHE A 190 1.99 2.17 30.00
CA PHE A 190 3.05 3.08 29.52
C PHE A 190 2.92 4.51 30.04
N SER A 191 1.80 4.86 30.67
CA SER A 191 1.65 6.08 31.45
C SER A 191 2.30 5.95 32.82
#